data_AF-A0A934ZNH6-F1
#
_entry.id   AF-A0A934ZNH6-F1
#
_cell.length_a   1.000
_cell.length_b   1.000
_cell.length_c   1.000
_cell.angle_alpha   90.00
_cell.angle_beta   90.00
_cell.angle_gamma   90.00
#
_symmetry.space_group_name_H-M   'P 1'
#
loop_
_entity.id
_entity.type
_entity.pdbx_description
1 polymer ?
#
loop_
_entity_poly.entity_id
_entity_poly.type
_entity_poly.pdbx_seq_one_letter_code
_entity_poly.pdbx_strand_id
1 'polypeptide(L)'
;MTNALDPMGNGWVGPVDPSRDCPETAEAYGWACFRTGRVPILVMFSDAAWYDGPQPASPRSIHGHRYPELAAAMLSRGALFLGVDVSAAGTMGFTYANSVYLARATGSLNAMRREVVFAPASSGGLDRTAAGIVEAVRTLANETRQDITTTVLADAMETRLPMGRTTANFVQSVTPVRGEPAMPTGYERRDDRTFFGVLPTTRVVFRVSFYNDFLEGTDAARVFQARESAGSHWL
;
A
#
# COMPACT_ATOMS: atom_id res chain seq x y z
N MET A 1 -6.58 -8.18 31.15
CA MET A 1 -5.40 -7.43 30.67
C MET A 1 -4.81 -8.20 29.52
N THR A 2 -4.75 -7.57 28.37
CA THR A 2 -4.26 -8.16 27.13
C THR A 2 -2.74 -8.10 27.13
N ASN A 3 -2.07 -9.23 27.33
CA ASN A 3 -0.61 -9.29 27.36
C ASN A 3 -0.09 -9.69 25.98
N ALA A 4 0.78 -8.86 25.39
CA ALA A 4 1.43 -9.15 24.10
C ALA A 4 2.43 -10.32 24.18
N LEU A 5 2.80 -10.76 25.40
CA LEU A 5 3.65 -11.93 25.65
C LEU A 5 2.85 -13.22 25.85
N ASP A 6 1.52 -13.20 25.72
CA ASP A 6 0.71 -14.41 25.87
C ASP A 6 0.87 -15.33 24.63
N PRO A 7 1.37 -16.57 24.79
CA PRO A 7 1.47 -17.54 23.70
C PRO A 7 0.11 -17.88 23.06
N MET A 8 -0.99 -17.67 23.78
CA MET A 8 -2.36 -17.82 23.28
C MET A 8 -2.76 -16.69 22.31
N GLY A 9 -1.91 -15.66 22.14
CA GLY A 9 -2.05 -14.61 21.13
C GLY A 9 -3.03 -13.50 21.49
N ASN A 10 -3.38 -13.35 22.78
CA ASN A 10 -4.58 -12.65 23.25
C ASN A 10 -4.58 -11.16 22.97
N GLY A 11 -3.49 -10.59 22.44
CA GLY A 11 -3.49 -9.34 21.69
C GLY A 11 -4.37 -9.35 20.44
N TRP A 12 -5.24 -10.35 20.27
CA TRP A 12 -6.33 -10.43 19.32
C TRP A 12 -7.18 -9.16 19.36
N VAL A 13 -6.79 -8.21 18.53
CA VAL A 13 -7.74 -7.27 17.97
C VAL A 13 -8.60 -8.11 17.03
N GLY A 14 -9.91 -8.15 17.27
CA GLY A 14 -10.84 -8.90 16.42
C GLY A 14 -10.72 -8.45 14.96
N PRO A 15 -11.28 -9.22 14.00
CA PRO A 15 -11.40 -8.70 12.65
C PRO A 15 -12.19 -7.38 12.68
N VAL A 16 -11.73 -6.42 11.89
CA VAL A 16 -12.46 -5.16 11.68
C VAL A 16 -13.77 -5.47 10.97
N ASP A 17 -14.85 -4.91 11.49
CA ASP A 17 -16.10 -4.77 10.77
C ASP A 17 -16.15 -3.33 10.23
N PRO A 18 -15.90 -3.08 8.93
CA PRO A 18 -15.85 -1.72 8.40
C PRO A 18 -17.13 -0.92 8.65
N SER A 19 -18.29 -1.57 8.68
CA SER A 19 -19.57 -0.89 8.90
C SER A 19 -19.73 -0.36 10.32
N ARG A 20 -19.12 -1.04 11.29
CA ARG A 20 -19.15 -0.69 12.71
C ARG A 20 -17.95 0.14 13.13
N ASP A 21 -16.76 -0.26 12.70
CA ASP A 21 -15.47 0.24 13.18
C ASP A 21 -14.93 1.40 12.30
N CYS A 22 -15.43 1.54 11.07
CA CYS A 22 -15.07 2.59 10.12
C CYS A 22 -16.31 3.27 9.49
N PRO A 23 -17.24 3.82 10.31
CA PRO A 23 -18.59 4.20 9.87
C PRO A 23 -18.64 5.30 8.80
N GLU A 24 -17.57 6.08 8.64
CA GLU A 24 -17.48 7.16 7.65
C GLU A 24 -17.15 6.65 6.24
N THR A 25 -16.75 5.39 6.09
CA THR A 25 -16.14 4.87 4.86
C THR A 25 -16.51 3.41 4.62
N ALA A 26 -17.54 3.18 3.81
CA ALA A 26 -18.01 1.82 3.47
C ALA A 26 -16.97 0.93 2.76
N GLU A 27 -15.96 1.54 2.11
CA GLU A 27 -14.85 0.83 1.45
C GLU A 27 -13.58 0.75 2.31
N ALA A 28 -13.65 1.14 3.59
CA ALA A 28 -12.49 1.08 4.45
C ALA A 28 -12.11 -0.35 4.83
N TYR A 29 -10.82 -0.55 5.10
CA TYR A 29 -10.29 -1.82 5.55
C TYR A 29 -9.22 -1.64 6.61
N GLY A 30 -9.05 -2.67 7.45
CA GLY A 30 -8.06 -2.69 8.52
C GLY A 30 -8.37 -1.71 9.65
N TRP A 31 -7.68 -1.86 10.78
CA TRP A 31 -7.98 -1.12 12.01
C TRP A 31 -7.71 0.38 11.91
N ALA A 32 -6.95 0.81 10.90
CA ALA A 32 -6.69 2.21 10.60
C ALA A 32 -7.70 2.80 9.58
N CYS A 33 -8.75 2.07 9.20
CA CYS A 33 -9.74 2.47 8.21
C CYS A 33 -9.11 2.98 6.90
N PHE A 34 -8.15 2.20 6.38
CA PHE A 34 -7.48 2.53 5.11
C PHE A 34 -8.49 2.58 3.97
N ARG A 35 -8.20 3.40 2.95
CA ARG A 35 -9.05 3.56 1.78
C ARG A 35 -8.39 2.99 0.54
N THR A 36 -9.22 2.49 -0.36
CA THR A 36 -8.85 2.19 -1.75
C THR A 36 -8.31 3.44 -2.45
N GLY A 37 -7.36 3.28 -3.37
CA GLY A 37 -6.74 4.39 -4.11
C GLY A 37 -5.80 5.30 -3.30
N ARG A 38 -5.45 4.92 -2.06
CA ARG A 38 -4.40 5.56 -1.26
C ARG A 38 -3.39 4.52 -0.82
N VAL A 39 -2.13 4.94 -0.67
CA VAL A 39 -1.05 4.08 -0.20
C VAL A 39 -1.17 3.92 1.33
N PRO A 40 -1.45 2.72 1.86
CA PRO A 40 -1.46 2.51 3.30
C PRO A 40 -0.01 2.43 3.80
N ILE A 41 0.32 3.17 4.86
CA ILE A 41 1.63 3.12 5.51
C ILE A 41 1.44 2.52 6.91
N LEU A 42 2.05 1.35 7.14
CA LEU A 42 2.09 0.70 8.45
C LEU A 42 3.39 1.08 9.15
N VAL A 43 3.27 1.81 10.26
CA VAL A 43 4.40 2.16 11.12
C VAL A 43 4.34 1.32 12.38
N MET A 44 5.42 0.60 12.68
CA MET A 44 5.47 -0.31 13.82
C MET A 44 6.68 -0.02 14.71
N PHE A 45 6.40 0.22 16.00
CA PHE A 45 7.37 0.45 17.05
C PHE A 45 7.39 -0.73 18.00
N SER A 46 8.56 -1.32 18.24
CA SER A 46 8.68 -2.40 19.21
C SER A 46 10.13 -2.58 19.64
N ASP A 47 10.34 -2.99 20.88
CA ASP A 47 11.62 -3.48 21.42
C ASP A 47 11.65 -5.01 21.55
N ALA A 48 10.57 -5.68 21.17
CA ALA A 48 10.35 -7.11 21.37
C ALA A 48 10.43 -7.93 20.09
N ALA A 49 10.52 -9.26 20.25
CA ALA A 49 10.40 -10.18 19.13
C ALA A 49 8.98 -10.20 18.57
N TRP A 50 8.86 -10.47 17.27
CA TRP A 50 7.56 -10.64 16.62
C TRP A 50 7.13 -12.09 16.75
N TYR A 51 5.95 -12.32 17.31
CA TYR A 51 5.31 -13.61 17.10
C TYR A 51 5.09 -13.81 15.60
N ASP A 52 5.45 -15.00 15.12
CA ASP A 52 5.29 -15.42 13.73
C ASP A 52 6.05 -14.59 12.69
N GLY A 53 7.10 -13.90 13.17
CA GLY A 53 8.01 -13.13 12.35
C GLY A 53 8.87 -13.98 11.40
N PRO A 54 9.50 -13.34 10.40
CA PRO A 54 10.34 -14.00 9.40
C PRO A 54 11.64 -14.61 9.96
N GLN A 55 12.11 -14.16 11.12
CA GLN A 55 13.34 -14.69 11.73
C GLN A 55 13.13 -16.10 12.32
N PRO A 56 14.09 -17.02 12.20
CA PRO A 56 13.99 -18.36 12.80
C PRO A 56 13.77 -18.35 14.32
N ALA A 57 14.29 -17.33 15.00
CA ALA A 57 14.14 -17.13 16.44
C ALA A 57 12.80 -16.48 16.84
N SER A 58 11.92 -16.17 15.88
CA SER A 58 10.61 -15.58 16.17
C SER A 58 9.76 -16.58 16.96
N PRO A 59 9.17 -16.17 18.10
CA PRO A 59 8.25 -17.02 18.83
C PRO A 59 7.04 -17.36 17.94
N ARG A 60 6.39 -18.49 18.19
CA ARG A 60 5.23 -18.94 17.41
C ARG A 60 3.96 -18.74 18.19
N SER A 61 2.95 -18.15 17.57
CA SER A 61 1.61 -18.11 18.16
C SER A 61 0.83 -19.36 17.75
N ILE A 62 -0.25 -19.64 18.50
CA ILE A 62 -1.15 -20.75 18.23
C ILE A 62 -2.14 -20.41 17.12
N HIS A 63 -2.63 -19.15 17.05
CA HIS A 63 -3.71 -18.75 16.14
C HIS A 63 -3.38 -17.53 15.26
N GLY A 64 -2.22 -16.88 15.43
CA GLY A 64 -1.85 -15.68 14.68
C GLY A 64 -1.48 -15.95 13.22
N HIS A 65 -1.58 -14.90 12.41
CA HIS A 65 -1.13 -14.92 11.02
C HIS A 65 0.39 -14.97 10.93
N ARG A 66 0.90 -15.78 10.01
CA ARG A 66 2.33 -15.91 9.76
C ARG A 66 2.83 -14.79 8.87
N TYR A 67 4.13 -14.52 8.96
CA TYR A 67 4.81 -13.52 8.12
C TYR A 67 4.44 -13.57 6.61
N PRO A 68 4.36 -14.74 5.94
CA PRO A 68 3.97 -14.77 4.52
C PRO A 68 2.57 -14.21 4.25
N GLU A 69 1.61 -14.42 5.16
CA GLU A 69 0.25 -13.88 5.04
C GLU A 69 0.25 -12.37 5.19
N LEU A 70 1.01 -11.83 6.16
CA LEU A 70 1.20 -10.40 6.34
C LEU A 70 1.83 -9.76 5.10
N ALA A 71 2.93 -10.32 4.61
CA ALA A 71 3.63 -9.81 3.43
C ALA A 71 2.72 -9.82 2.19
N ALA A 72 1.99 -10.90 1.94
CA ALA A 72 1.05 -11.01 0.82
C ALA A 72 -0.12 -10.01 0.95
N ALA A 73 -0.64 -9.81 2.17
CA ALA A 73 -1.68 -8.82 2.42
C ALA A 73 -1.19 -7.40 2.12
N MET A 74 0.01 -7.05 2.58
CA MET A 74 0.62 -5.73 2.33
C MET A 74 0.90 -5.51 0.84
N LEU A 75 1.52 -6.49 0.16
CA LEU A 75 1.83 -6.45 -1.26
C LEU A 75 0.58 -6.22 -2.13
N SER A 76 -0.48 -6.99 -1.89
CA SER A 76 -1.73 -6.85 -2.65
C SER A 76 -2.45 -5.51 -2.44
N ARG A 77 -2.09 -4.76 -1.39
CA ARG A 77 -2.64 -3.43 -1.08
C ARG A 77 -1.69 -2.29 -1.42
N GLY A 78 -0.52 -2.59 -2.00
CA GLY A 78 0.51 -1.60 -2.27
C GLY A 78 1.02 -0.93 -0.98
N ALA A 79 0.98 -1.62 0.16
CA ALA A 79 1.28 -1.04 1.45
C ALA A 79 2.78 -0.79 1.65
N LEU A 80 3.09 0.30 2.33
CA LEU A 80 4.43 0.63 2.81
C LEU A 80 4.57 0.26 4.29
N PHE A 81 5.80 -0.07 4.68
CA PHE A 81 6.17 -0.48 6.01
C PHE A 81 7.32 0.38 6.53
N LEU A 82 7.18 0.85 7.77
CA LEU A 82 8.23 1.51 8.54
C LEU A 82 8.38 0.77 9.87
N GLY A 83 9.50 0.07 10.03
CA GLY A 83 9.87 -0.57 11.28
C GLY A 83 10.78 0.30 12.11
N VAL A 84 10.48 0.44 13.40
CA VAL A 84 11.31 1.17 14.36
C VAL A 84 11.57 0.27 15.57
N ASP A 85 12.80 -0.20 15.69
CA ASP A 85 13.27 -0.93 16.85
C ASP A 85 13.68 0.05 17.95
N VAL A 86 12.98 0.02 19.07
CA VAL A 86 13.25 0.91 20.22
C VAL A 86 14.02 0.21 21.34
N SER A 87 14.53 -0.99 21.08
CA SER A 87 15.35 -1.73 22.04
C SER A 87 16.76 -1.14 22.17
N ALA A 88 17.41 -1.44 23.30
CA ALA A 88 18.82 -1.12 23.49
C ALA A 88 19.77 -1.88 22.55
N ALA A 89 19.30 -2.92 21.85
CA ALA A 89 20.11 -3.72 20.94
C ALA A 89 20.37 -3.03 19.59
N GLY A 90 19.66 -1.93 19.29
CA GLY A 90 19.83 -1.20 18.04
C GLY A 90 19.60 -2.12 16.83
N THR A 91 20.51 -2.11 15.86
CA THR A 91 20.40 -2.94 14.64
C THR A 91 20.54 -4.45 14.89
N MET A 92 20.87 -4.86 16.12
CA MET A 92 20.86 -6.27 16.54
C MET A 92 19.53 -6.70 17.18
N GLY A 93 18.57 -5.78 17.31
CA GLY A 93 17.25 -6.06 17.89
C GLY A 93 16.38 -6.96 17.00
N PHE A 94 15.51 -7.73 17.64
CA PHE A 94 14.60 -8.64 16.94
C PHE A 94 13.60 -7.89 16.06
N THR A 95 13.15 -6.71 16.49
CA THR A 95 12.23 -5.91 15.69
C THR A 95 12.94 -5.36 14.46
N TYR A 96 14.17 -4.89 14.57
CA TYR A 96 14.97 -4.42 13.44
C TYR A 96 15.15 -5.55 12.41
N ALA A 97 15.57 -6.73 12.88
CA ALA A 97 15.83 -7.88 12.03
C ALA A 97 14.57 -8.36 11.30
N ASN A 98 13.40 -8.39 11.95
CA ASN A 98 12.14 -8.75 11.29
C ASN A 98 11.65 -7.64 10.34
N SER A 99 11.82 -6.38 10.72
CA SER A 99 11.42 -5.21 9.94
C SER A 99 12.14 -5.13 8.60
N VAL A 100 13.43 -5.48 8.56
CA VAL A 100 14.21 -5.52 7.31
C VAL A 100 13.59 -6.48 6.29
N TYR A 101 13.12 -7.66 6.73
CA TYR A 101 12.47 -8.63 5.84
C TYR A 101 11.17 -8.07 5.27
N LEU A 102 10.31 -7.50 6.13
CA LEU A 102 9.03 -6.95 5.68
C LEU A 102 9.21 -5.70 4.80
N ALA A 103 10.17 -4.84 5.12
CA ALA A 103 10.50 -3.66 4.30
C ALA A 103 10.98 -4.08 2.90
N ARG A 104 11.83 -5.12 2.79
CA ARG A 104 12.19 -5.71 1.49
C ARG A 104 10.99 -6.28 0.76
N ALA A 105 10.18 -7.08 1.44
CA ALA A 105 9.04 -7.75 0.84
C ALA A 105 7.96 -6.78 0.36
N THR A 106 7.88 -5.57 0.90
CA THR A 106 6.89 -4.56 0.55
C THR A 106 7.45 -3.43 -0.32
N GLY A 107 8.71 -3.53 -0.75
CA GLY A 107 9.36 -2.46 -1.52
C GLY A 107 9.54 -1.15 -0.74
N SER A 108 9.47 -1.19 0.59
CA SER A 108 9.63 -0.03 1.49
C SER A 108 11.09 0.38 1.60
N LEU A 109 11.61 0.87 0.48
CA LEU A 109 13.01 1.18 0.25
C LEU A 109 13.19 2.67 -0.05
N ASN A 110 14.33 3.22 0.34
CA ASN A 110 14.73 4.58 0.00
C ASN A 110 15.30 4.66 -1.44
N ALA A 111 15.75 5.85 -1.85
CA ALA A 111 16.28 6.07 -3.20
C ALA A 111 17.54 5.24 -3.52
N MET A 112 18.25 4.77 -2.48
CA MET A 112 19.42 3.90 -2.59
C MET A 112 19.08 2.40 -2.54
N ARG A 113 17.79 2.05 -2.61
CA ARG A 113 17.26 0.68 -2.45
C ARG A 113 17.61 0.03 -1.11
N ARG A 114 17.75 0.85 -0.07
CA ARG A 114 17.92 0.38 1.32
C ARG A 114 16.60 0.43 2.04
N GLU A 115 16.40 -0.49 2.97
CA GLU A 115 15.19 -0.64 3.75
C GLU A 115 14.96 0.58 4.63
N VAL A 116 13.72 1.07 4.67
CA VAL A 116 13.33 2.18 5.53
C VAL A 116 13.00 1.62 6.93
N VAL A 117 14.05 1.21 7.65
CA VAL A 117 13.98 0.62 9.00
C VAL A 117 14.97 1.33 9.91
N PHE A 118 14.52 1.64 11.13
CA PHE A 118 15.29 2.42 12.08
C PHE A 118 15.49 1.64 13.37
N ALA A 119 16.68 1.79 13.96
CA ALA A 119 16.96 1.32 15.30
C ALA A 119 17.81 2.35 16.04
N PRO A 120 17.20 3.45 16.52
CA PRO A 120 17.90 4.40 17.37
C PRO A 120 18.31 3.66 18.65
N ALA A 121 19.58 3.24 18.74
CA ALA A 121 20.11 2.63 19.96
C ALA A 121 19.77 3.51 21.18
N SER A 122 19.60 2.89 22.34
CA SER A 122 19.11 3.50 23.59
C SER A 122 19.77 4.83 24.01
N SER A 123 20.93 5.18 23.47
CA SER A 123 21.48 6.53 23.57
C SER A 123 20.65 7.52 22.75
N GLY A 124 19.83 8.35 23.39
CA GLY A 124 19.15 9.48 22.74
C GLY A 124 17.65 9.63 23.00
N GLY A 125 17.01 8.66 23.66
CA GLY A 125 15.63 8.77 24.14
C GLY A 125 14.55 8.94 23.06
N LEU A 126 13.33 9.28 23.49
CA LEU A 126 12.14 9.46 22.63
C LEU A 126 12.33 10.53 21.54
N ASP A 127 13.18 11.54 21.79
CA ASP A 127 13.40 12.66 20.84
C ASP A 127 14.10 12.21 19.56
N ARG A 128 15.11 11.32 19.65
CA ARG A 128 15.73 10.73 18.45
C ARG A 128 14.78 9.79 17.72
N THR A 129 13.96 9.05 18.46
CA THR A 129 12.93 8.19 17.87
C THR A 129 11.92 9.03 17.09
N ALA A 130 11.41 10.12 17.68
CA ALA A 130 10.48 11.04 17.01
C ALA A 130 11.07 11.67 15.75
N ALA A 131 12.30 12.19 15.81
CA ALA A 131 12.99 12.73 14.64
C ALA A 131 13.22 11.65 13.56
N GLY A 132 13.58 10.44 13.97
CA GLY A 132 13.74 9.29 13.09
C GLY A 132 12.45 8.92 12.35
N ILE A 133 11.30 8.97 13.01
CA ILE A 133 9.99 8.71 12.38
C ILE A 133 9.66 9.76 11.34
N VAL A 134 9.83 11.04 11.67
CA VAL A 134 9.52 12.13 10.74
C VAL A 134 10.37 12.00 9.48
N GLU A 135 11.66 11.72 9.65
CA GLU A 135 12.56 11.52 8.52
C GLU A 135 12.21 10.25 7.73
N ALA A 136 11.85 9.15 8.41
CA ALA A 136 11.42 7.91 7.77
C ALA A 136 10.16 8.10 6.92
N VAL A 137 9.15 8.77 7.46
CA VAL A 137 7.92 9.08 6.73
C VAL A 137 8.23 10.01 5.55
N ARG A 138 9.14 10.98 5.72
CA ARG A 138 9.62 11.82 4.61
C ARG A 138 10.34 10.98 3.55
N THR A 139 11.17 10.01 3.92
CA THR A 139 11.83 9.10 2.98
C THR A 139 10.80 8.28 2.22
N LEU A 140 9.83 7.66 2.91
CA LEU A 140 8.76 6.90 2.25
C LEU A 140 7.96 7.78 1.29
N ALA A 141 7.61 8.99 1.71
CA ALA A 141 6.81 9.91 0.92
C ALA A 141 7.53 10.48 -0.30
N ASN A 142 8.87 10.56 -0.30
CA ASN A 142 9.62 11.23 -1.37
C ASN A 142 10.51 10.30 -2.19
N GLU A 143 10.92 9.17 -1.65
CA GLU A 143 11.96 8.33 -2.26
C GLU A 143 11.48 6.93 -2.63
N THR A 144 10.43 6.42 -1.98
CA THR A 144 9.96 5.06 -2.24
C THR A 144 9.19 4.99 -3.54
N ARG A 145 9.88 4.48 -4.57
CA ARG A 145 9.38 4.26 -5.93
C ARG A 145 8.24 3.26 -5.93
N GLN A 146 7.18 3.43 -6.71
CA GLN A 146 6.00 2.54 -6.79
C GLN A 146 5.66 2.17 -8.23
N ASP A 147 5.10 0.98 -8.49
CA ASP A 147 4.51 0.71 -9.80
C ASP A 147 3.11 1.30 -9.86
N ILE A 148 2.80 2.03 -10.93
CA ILE A 148 1.52 2.72 -11.12
C ILE A 148 0.79 2.10 -12.30
N THR A 149 -0.38 1.54 -12.02
CA THR A 149 -1.32 1.01 -13.01
C THR A 149 -2.70 1.62 -12.81
N THR A 150 -3.66 1.28 -13.66
CA THR A 150 -4.98 1.89 -13.69
C THR A 150 -6.06 0.84 -13.77
N THR A 151 -7.13 1.03 -13.02
CA THR A 151 -8.35 0.21 -13.09
C THR A 151 -9.53 1.09 -13.47
N VAL A 152 -10.35 0.61 -14.40
CA VAL A 152 -11.60 1.26 -14.80
C VAL A 152 -12.74 0.71 -13.96
N LEU A 153 -13.46 1.60 -13.29
CA LEU A 153 -14.63 1.26 -12.47
C LEU A 153 -15.90 1.76 -13.16
N ALA A 154 -16.86 0.84 -13.32
CA ALA A 154 -18.19 1.15 -13.82
C ALA A 154 -19.03 1.88 -12.77
N ASP A 155 -19.99 2.67 -13.24
CA ASP A 155 -21.06 3.20 -12.41
C ASP A 155 -22.08 2.09 -12.14
N ALA A 156 -22.13 1.63 -10.89
CA ALA A 156 -22.99 0.54 -10.47
C ALA A 156 -24.49 0.93 -10.47
N MET A 157 -24.82 2.22 -10.49
CA MET A 157 -26.20 2.70 -10.50
C MET A 157 -26.74 2.97 -11.91
N GLU A 158 -25.90 2.78 -12.94
CA GLU A 158 -26.32 2.99 -14.32
C GLU A 158 -27.17 1.82 -14.83
N THR A 159 -28.45 2.10 -15.10
CA THR A 159 -29.44 1.11 -15.56
C THR A 159 -29.88 1.32 -17.01
N ARG A 160 -29.44 2.39 -17.67
CA ARG A 160 -29.87 2.76 -19.04
C ARG A 160 -29.08 2.06 -20.14
N LEU A 161 -28.10 1.22 -19.78
CA LEU A 161 -27.27 0.48 -20.73
C LEU A 161 -27.90 -0.87 -21.10
N PRO A 162 -27.61 -1.41 -22.30
CA PRO A 162 -28.05 -2.75 -22.68
C PRO A 162 -27.62 -3.80 -21.66
N MET A 163 -28.41 -4.87 -21.53
CA MET A 163 -28.10 -5.97 -20.61
C MET A 163 -26.68 -6.51 -20.87
N GLY A 164 -25.89 -6.65 -19.80
CA GLY A 164 -24.49 -7.11 -19.88
C GLY A 164 -23.47 -6.04 -20.25
N ARG A 165 -23.88 -4.78 -20.42
CA ARG A 165 -22.98 -3.62 -20.63
C ARG A 165 -22.96 -2.71 -19.41
N THR A 166 -21.81 -2.08 -19.21
CA THR A 166 -21.52 -1.17 -18.10
C THR A 166 -20.84 0.10 -18.64
N THR A 167 -20.77 1.16 -17.84
CA THR A 167 -20.09 2.39 -18.28
C THR A 167 -18.59 2.19 -18.51
N ALA A 168 -17.98 1.17 -17.90
CA ALA A 168 -16.59 0.77 -18.17
C ALA A 168 -16.39 0.32 -19.61
N ASN A 169 -17.43 -0.20 -20.29
CA ASN A 169 -17.32 -0.63 -21.69
C ASN A 169 -17.14 0.52 -22.69
N PHE A 170 -17.40 1.78 -22.28
CA PHE A 170 -17.03 2.93 -23.10
C PHE A 170 -15.51 3.17 -23.11
N VAL A 171 -14.77 2.68 -22.13
CA VAL A 171 -13.31 2.82 -22.06
C VAL A 171 -12.66 1.68 -22.85
N GLN A 172 -12.05 2.01 -23.98
CA GLN A 172 -11.39 1.02 -24.85
C GLN A 172 -9.97 0.71 -24.37
N SER A 173 -9.22 1.73 -23.95
CA SER A 173 -7.86 1.55 -23.45
C SER A 173 -7.45 2.67 -22.50
N VAL A 174 -6.61 2.32 -21.53
CA VAL A 174 -5.86 3.26 -20.69
C VAL A 174 -4.39 2.90 -20.85
N THR A 175 -3.60 3.80 -21.44
CA THR A 175 -2.22 3.48 -21.85
C THR A 175 -1.23 4.48 -21.26
N PRO A 176 -0.18 4.03 -20.55
CA PRO A 176 0.95 4.88 -20.14
C PRO A 176 1.57 5.62 -21.33
N VAL A 177 1.66 6.95 -21.26
CA VAL A 177 2.26 7.78 -22.33
C VAL A 177 3.64 8.29 -21.94
N ARG A 178 3.74 8.98 -20.81
CA ARG A 178 4.96 9.65 -20.36
C ARG A 178 4.92 9.96 -18.87
N GLY A 179 6.09 10.11 -18.26
CA GLY A 179 6.24 10.65 -16.91
C GLY A 179 7.10 11.92 -16.93
N GLU A 180 6.89 12.80 -15.95
CA GLU A 180 7.71 13.98 -15.68
C GLU A 180 8.17 13.94 -14.21
N PRO A 181 9.48 13.80 -13.92
CA PRO A 181 10.58 13.64 -14.87
C PRO A 181 10.51 12.38 -15.74
N ALA A 182 11.14 12.41 -16.91
CA ALA A 182 11.19 11.25 -17.81
C ALA A 182 12.04 10.10 -17.24
N MET A 183 11.93 8.92 -17.84
CA MET A 183 12.81 7.77 -17.55
C MET A 183 14.28 8.11 -17.89
N PRO A 184 15.26 7.66 -17.08
CA PRO A 184 15.12 6.84 -15.87
C PRO A 184 14.95 7.65 -14.57
N THR A 185 14.90 8.99 -14.65
CA THR A 185 14.85 9.86 -13.48
C THR A 185 13.57 9.65 -12.68
N GLY A 186 12.42 9.86 -13.33
CA GLY A 186 11.12 9.81 -12.65
C GLY A 186 10.57 8.40 -12.44
N TYR A 187 10.91 7.46 -13.32
CA TYR A 187 10.45 6.07 -13.30
C TYR A 187 11.44 5.17 -14.04
N GLU A 188 11.46 3.87 -13.72
CA GLU A 188 12.48 2.94 -14.24
C GLU A 188 12.17 2.48 -15.67
N ARG A 189 10.90 2.14 -15.95
CA ARG A 189 10.41 1.71 -17.26
C ARG A 189 8.88 1.83 -17.35
N ARG A 190 8.31 1.65 -18.54
CA ARG A 190 6.85 1.53 -18.73
C ARG A 190 6.53 0.49 -19.80
N ASP A 191 5.37 -0.14 -19.69
CA ASP A 191 4.77 -0.94 -20.76
C ASP A 191 3.42 -0.36 -21.22
N ASP A 192 2.55 -1.18 -21.82
CA ASP A 192 1.24 -0.78 -22.32
C ASP A 192 0.18 -0.58 -21.22
N ARG A 193 0.48 -0.95 -19.97
CA ARG A 193 -0.46 -0.92 -18.84
C ARG A 193 0.09 -0.25 -17.58
N THR A 194 1.40 -0.26 -17.38
CA THR A 194 2.02 0.05 -16.10
C THR A 194 3.27 0.91 -16.26
N PHE A 195 3.42 1.90 -15.39
CA PHE A 195 4.71 2.52 -15.10
C PHE A 195 5.38 1.78 -13.95
N PHE A 196 6.64 1.44 -14.09
CA PHE A 196 7.40 0.71 -13.07
C PHE A 196 8.37 1.63 -12.32
N GLY A 197 8.44 1.48 -11.01
CA GLY A 197 9.39 2.18 -10.14
C GLY A 197 9.27 3.71 -10.19
N VAL A 198 8.06 4.23 -10.19
CA VAL A 198 7.72 5.67 -10.24
C VAL A 198 8.05 6.34 -8.92
N LEU A 199 8.90 7.37 -8.92
CA LEU A 199 9.10 8.20 -7.74
C LEU A 199 7.80 8.93 -7.36
N PRO A 200 7.53 9.14 -6.06
CA PRO A 200 6.34 9.87 -5.61
C PRO A 200 6.20 11.28 -6.19
N THR A 201 7.31 11.92 -6.56
CA THR A 201 7.35 13.26 -7.15
C THR A 201 7.10 13.27 -8.67
N THR A 202 7.02 12.09 -9.30
CA THR A 202 6.84 11.96 -10.75
C THR A 202 5.37 12.05 -11.12
N ARG A 203 5.04 12.98 -12.00
CA ARG A 203 3.72 13.05 -12.63
C ARG A 203 3.67 12.08 -13.81
N VAL A 204 2.79 11.08 -13.74
CA VAL A 204 2.52 10.15 -14.85
C VAL A 204 1.31 10.59 -15.67
N VAL A 205 1.34 10.32 -16.97
CA VAL A 205 0.28 10.66 -17.91
C VAL A 205 -0.17 9.40 -18.63
N PHE A 206 -1.47 9.12 -18.55
CA PHE A 206 -2.15 8.07 -19.30
C PHE A 206 -2.99 8.68 -20.42
N ARG A 207 -3.10 7.96 -21.54
CA ARG A 207 -4.06 8.24 -22.60
C ARG A 207 -5.24 7.31 -22.41
N VAL A 208 -6.43 7.90 -22.30
CA VAL A 208 -7.69 7.16 -22.23
C VAL A 208 -8.41 7.28 -23.57
N SER A 209 -8.72 6.15 -24.18
CA SER A 209 -9.50 6.08 -25.43
C SER A 209 -10.91 5.63 -25.11
N PHE A 210 -11.90 6.35 -25.63
CA PHE A 210 -13.31 6.02 -25.48
C PHE A 210 -13.92 5.64 -26.82
N TYR A 211 -14.74 4.60 -26.83
CA TYR A 211 -15.46 4.16 -28.02
C TYR A 211 -16.85 3.62 -27.65
N ASN A 212 -17.86 3.99 -28.43
CA ASN A 212 -19.22 3.49 -28.28
C ASN A 212 -19.64 2.75 -29.55
N ASP A 213 -19.75 1.43 -29.45
CA ASP A 213 -20.26 0.54 -30.49
C ASP A 213 -21.49 -0.27 -30.07
N PHE A 214 -21.99 -0.03 -28.85
CA PHE A 214 -23.02 -0.88 -28.24
C PHE A 214 -24.28 -0.11 -27.82
N LEU A 215 -24.22 1.22 -27.74
CA LEU A 215 -25.36 2.06 -27.47
C LEU A 215 -25.67 2.93 -28.68
N GLU A 216 -26.80 2.68 -29.32
CA GLU A 216 -27.25 3.48 -30.45
C GLU A 216 -27.49 4.94 -30.04
N GLY A 217 -27.08 5.88 -30.91
CA GLY A 217 -27.30 7.30 -30.70
C GLY A 217 -28.79 7.66 -30.70
N THR A 218 -29.15 8.70 -29.96
CA THR A 218 -30.51 9.27 -29.93
C THR A 218 -30.43 10.77 -30.14
N ASP A 219 -31.55 11.41 -30.48
CA ASP A 219 -31.64 12.86 -30.72
C ASP A 219 -31.38 13.71 -29.46
N ALA A 220 -31.35 13.08 -28.28
CA ALA A 220 -30.93 13.69 -27.02
C ALA A 220 -29.55 13.21 -26.58
N ALA A 221 -28.71 14.13 -26.11
CA ALA A 221 -27.43 13.82 -25.49
C ALA A 221 -27.62 13.04 -24.18
N ARG A 222 -26.88 11.95 -24.02
CA ARG A 222 -26.86 11.13 -22.80
C ARG A 222 -25.45 11.13 -22.21
N VAL A 223 -25.38 11.40 -20.91
CA VAL A 223 -24.12 11.41 -20.14
C VAL A 223 -24.05 10.13 -19.31
N PHE A 224 -22.91 9.45 -19.41
CA PHE A 224 -22.56 8.25 -18.65
C PHE A 224 -21.27 8.52 -17.86
N GLN A 225 -21.26 8.16 -16.58
CA GLN A 225 -20.08 8.34 -15.73
C GLN A 225 -19.29 7.04 -15.63
N ALA A 226 -17.98 7.15 -15.81
CA ALA A 226 -17.02 6.09 -15.48
C ALA A 226 -15.84 6.75 -14.76
N ARG A 227 -15.18 6.01 -13.88
CA ARG A 227 -14.04 6.52 -13.12
C ARG A 227 -12.81 5.66 -13.38
N GLU A 228 -11.70 6.34 -13.60
CA GLU A 228 -10.38 5.74 -13.58
C GLU A 228 -9.79 5.91 -12.17
N SER A 229 -9.21 4.85 -11.62
CA SER A 229 -8.44 4.91 -10.40
C SER A 229 -7.03 4.42 -10.67
N ALA A 230 -6.02 5.20 -10.26
CA ALA A 230 -4.64 4.75 -10.28
C ALA A 230 -4.38 3.88 -9.04
N GLY A 231 -3.89 2.66 -9.25
CA GLY A 231 -3.47 1.73 -8.22
C GLY A 231 -1.95 1.63 -8.17
N SER A 232 -1.40 1.58 -6.96
CA SER A 232 0.02 1.31 -6.72
C SER A 232 0.20 -0.15 -6.34
N HIS A 233 1.10 -0.86 -7.02
CA HIS A 233 1.44 -2.25 -6.70
C HIS A 233 2.96 -2.46 -6.69
N TRP A 234 3.39 -3.61 -6.18
CA TRP A 234 4.79 -4.00 -6.01
C TRP A 234 5.11 -5.30 -6.74
N LEU A 235 6.37 -5.48 -7.13
CA LEU A 235 6.96 -6.74 -7.62
C LEU A 235 7.53 -7.58 -6.47
#